data_AF-K7K2D5-F1
#
_entry.id   AF-K7K2D5-F1
#
_cell.length_a   1.000
_cell.length_b   1.000
_cell.length_c   1.000
_cell.angle_alpha   90.00
_cell.angle_beta   90.00
_cell.angle_gamma   90.00
#
_symmetry.space_group_name_H-M   'P 1'
#
loop_
_entity.id
_entity.type
_entity.pdbx_description
1 polymer ?
#
loop_
_entity_poly.entity_id
_entity_poly.type
_entity_poly.pdbx_seq_one_letter_code
_entity_poly.pdbx_strand_id
1 'polypeptide(L)'
;MDDLPLSALFEQARKIHTTTTDSSTDQEVVKKGCEALHRCEDMVNNLGLFSPNETKEDINTTNLKYILVPMELFPKEEVCV
;
A
#
# COMPACT_ATOMS: atom_id res chain seq x y z
N MET A 1 0.99 14.47 11.82
CA MET A 1 1.50 14.02 10.51
C MET A 1 0.26 13.62 9.74
N ASP A 2 0.03 14.22 8.58
CA ASP A 2 -1.27 14.25 7.89
C ASP A 2 -2.03 12.91 7.98
N ASP A 3 -3.17 12.90 8.69
CA ASP A 3 -4.10 11.77 8.77
C ASP A 3 -4.81 11.63 7.42
N LEU A 4 -4.05 11.24 6.39
CA LEU A 4 -4.60 10.88 5.10
C LEU A 4 -5.45 9.62 5.27
N PRO A 5 -6.66 9.58 4.70
CA PRO A 5 -7.48 8.37 4.75
C PRO A 5 -6.74 7.22 4.04
N LEU A 6 -6.99 5.99 4.48
CA LEU A 6 -6.37 4.78 3.91
C LEU A 6 -6.48 4.72 2.37
N SER A 7 -7.60 5.16 1.82
CA SER A 7 -7.79 5.25 0.37
C SER A 7 -6.80 6.20 -0.32
N ALA A 8 -6.55 7.37 0.27
CA ALA A 8 -5.63 8.37 -0.27
C ALA A 8 -4.17 7.90 -0.18
N LEU A 9 -3.79 7.27 0.94
CA LEU A 9 -2.45 6.68 1.09
C LEU A 9 -2.21 5.58 0.03
N PHE A 10 -3.20 4.70 -0.17
CA PHE A 10 -3.09 3.64 -1.17
C PHE A 10 -2.99 4.19 -2.59
N GLU A 11 -3.77 5.22 -2.92
CA GLU A 11 -3.72 5.88 -4.23
C GLU A 11 -2.39 6.59 -4.47
N GLN A 12 -1.84 7.25 -3.44
CA GLN A 12 -0.52 7.88 -3.50
C GLN A 12 0.58 6.86 -3.76
N ALA A 13 0.60 5.77 -2.99
CA ALA A 13 1.53 4.67 -3.15
C ALA A 13 1.45 4.03 -4.55
N ARG A 14 0.23 3.74 -5.01
CA ARG A 14 -0.02 3.16 -6.32
C ARG A 14 0.41 4.09 -7.45
N LYS A 15 0.15 5.40 -7.33
CA LYS A 15 0.61 6.39 -8.31
C LYS A 15 2.12 6.36 -8.45
N ILE A 16 2.83 6.36 -7.31
CA ILE A 16 4.29 6.28 -7.30
C ILE A 16 4.75 4.98 -7.97
N HIS A 17 4.19 3.83 -7.60
CA HIS A 17 4.55 2.56 -8.22
C HIS A 17 4.36 2.57 -9.75
N THR A 18 3.22 3.07 -10.24
CA THR A 18 2.98 3.17 -11.69
C THR A 18 3.95 4.10 -12.39
N THR A 19 4.43 5.16 -11.74
CA THR A 19 5.45 6.05 -12.32
C THR A 19 6.85 5.44 -12.26
N THR A 20 7.17 4.67 -11.20
CA THR A 20 8.48 4.03 -11.00
C THR A 20 8.75 2.89 -11.97
N THR A 21 7.71 2.27 -12.53
CA THR A 21 7.90 1.18 -13.49
C THR A 21 8.67 1.61 -14.75
N ASP A 22 8.67 2.91 -15.06
CA ASP A 22 9.54 3.52 -16.05
C ASP A 22 10.86 3.90 -15.36
N SER A 23 11.96 3.30 -15.82
CA SER A 23 13.30 3.24 -15.21
C SER A 23 14.03 4.58 -14.96
N SER A 24 13.33 5.70 -15.04
CA SER A 24 13.84 7.07 -14.85
C SER A 24 13.31 7.75 -13.58
N THR A 25 12.76 7.00 -12.63
CA THR A 25 12.12 7.58 -11.45
C THR A 25 13.09 7.83 -10.30
N ASP A 26 12.97 9.01 -9.70
CA ASP A 26 13.74 9.49 -8.56
C ASP A 26 13.61 8.55 -7.35
N GLN A 27 14.76 8.12 -6.81
CA GLN A 27 14.84 7.24 -5.63
C GLN A 27 14.12 7.84 -4.41
N GLU A 28 14.10 9.17 -4.26
CA GLU A 28 13.35 9.84 -3.19
C GLU A 28 11.83 9.64 -3.37
N VAL A 29 11.34 9.64 -4.60
CA VAL A 29 9.95 9.38 -4.92
C VAL A 29 9.61 7.91 -4.60
N VAL A 30 10.49 6.97 -4.96
CA VAL A 30 10.31 5.55 -4.61
C VAL A 30 10.23 5.36 -3.10
N LYS A 31 11.13 5.99 -2.34
CA LYS A 31 11.13 5.95 -0.87
C LYS A 31 9.83 6.50 -0.28
N LYS A 32 9.32 7.63 -0.78
CA LYS A 32 8.01 8.16 -0.36
C LYS A 32 6.87 7.19 -0.66
N GLY A 33 6.96 6.43 -1.76
CA GLY A 33 6.02 5.37 -2.11
C GLY A 33 6.06 4.20 -1.14
N CYS A 34 7.26 3.72 -0.80
CA CYS A 34 7.48 2.72 0.25
C CYS A 34 6.87 3.14 1.58
N GLU A 35 7.18 4.35 2.05
CA GLU A 35 6.66 4.87 3.32
C GLU A 35 5.13 4.97 3.33
N ALA A 36 4.52 5.37 2.21
CA ALA A 36 3.07 5.38 2.05
C ALA A 36 2.47 3.97 2.10
N LEU A 37 3.13 2.98 1.48
CA LEU A 37 2.70 1.57 1.52
C LEU A 37 2.81 0.97 2.93
N HIS A 38 3.90 1.22 3.67
CA HIS A 38 4.04 0.77 5.05
C HIS A 38 2.95 1.36 5.95
N ARG A 39 2.66 2.67 5.81
CA ARG A 39 1.53 3.29 6.53
C ARG A 39 0.20 2.67 6.14
N CYS A 40 0.00 2.31 4.87
CA CYS A 40 -1.20 1.57 4.45
C CYS A 40 -1.29 0.21 5.13
N GLU A 41 -0.19 -0.55 5.15
CA GLU A 41 -0.13 -1.88 5.78
C GLU A 41 -0.47 -1.81 7.26
N ASP A 42 0.16 -0.88 7.98
CA ASP A 42 -0.12 -0.62 9.40
C ASP A 42 -1.60 -0.28 9.62
N MET A 43 -2.17 0.60 8.79
CA MET A 43 -3.59 0.96 8.89
C MET A 43 -4.53 -0.21 8.56
N VAL A 44 -4.22 -1.02 7.55
CA VAL A 44 -5.00 -2.22 7.17
C VAL A 44 -5.00 -3.23 8.31
N ASN A 45 -3.85 -3.46 8.93
CA ASN A 45 -3.69 -4.34 10.09
C ASN A 45 -4.44 -3.79 11.31
N ASN A 46 -4.32 -2.49 11.60
CA ASN A 46 -5.00 -1.85 12.73
C ASN A 46 -6.53 -1.82 12.58
N LEU A 47 -7.04 -1.69 11.35
CA LEU A 47 -8.47 -1.75 11.05
C LEU A 47 -9.02 -3.18 11.04
N GLY A 48 -8.15 -4.20 11.02
CA GLY A 48 -8.54 -5.60 10.95
C GLY A 48 -9.37 -5.92 9.70
N LEU A 49 -9.03 -5.32 8.55
CA LEU A 49 -9.82 -5.47 7.33
C LEU A 49 -9.84 -6.89 6.75
N PHE A 50 -8.86 -7.71 7.14
CA PHE A 50 -8.73 -9.09 6.71
C PHE A 50 -8.39 -9.96 7.92
N SER A 51 -9.15 -11.02 8.10
CA SER A 51 -8.93 -12.05 9.11
C SER A 51 -8.73 -13.41 8.44
N PRO A 52 -7.89 -14.30 9.00
CA PRO A 52 -7.74 -15.68 8.52
C PRO A 52 -9.04 -16.49 8.53
N ASN A 53 -10.07 -16.03 9.25
CA ASN A 53 -11.37 -16.70 9.37
C ASN A 53 -12.48 -16.03 8.54
N GLU A 54 -12.16 -15.05 7.71
CA GLU A 54 -13.10 -14.45 6.75
C GLU A 54 -13.09 -15.19 5.43
N THR A 55 -14.25 -15.24 4.77
CA THR A 55 -14.37 -15.67 3.38
C THR A 55 -14.35 -14.45 2.46
N LYS A 56 -14.16 -14.68 1.15
CA LYS A 56 -14.24 -13.61 0.14
C LYS A 56 -15.58 -12.86 0.16
N GLU A 57 -16.65 -13.49 0.65
CA GLU A 57 -18.01 -12.93 0.69
C GLU A 57 -18.19 -11.97 1.87
N ASP A 58 -17.33 -12.07 2.89
CA ASP A 58 -17.34 -11.21 4.08
C ASP A 58 -16.59 -9.89 3.86
N ILE A 59 -15.79 -9.79 2.79
CA ILE A 59 -14.94 -8.63 2.50
C ILE A 59 -15.72 -7.63 1.64
N ASN A 60 -15.85 -6.39 2.13
CA ASN A 60 -16.42 -5.30 1.33
C ASN A 60 -15.60 -5.09 0.05
N THR A 61 -16.28 -4.98 -1.10
CA THR A 61 -15.65 -4.76 -2.41
C THR A 61 -14.69 -3.57 -2.42
N THR A 62 -14.96 -2.52 -1.63
CA THR A 62 -14.07 -1.35 -1.51
C THR A 62 -12.74 -1.66 -0.83
N ASN A 63 -12.68 -2.71 -0.02
CA ASN A 63 -11.51 -3.12 0.75
C ASN A 63 -10.63 -4.11 -0.02
N LEU A 64 -11.16 -4.81 -1.02
CA LEU A 64 -10.42 -5.81 -1.81
C LEU A 64 -9.09 -5.26 -2.37
N LYS A 65 -9.04 -3.97 -2.73
CA LYS A 65 -7.81 -3.33 -3.22
C LYS A 65 -6.65 -3.37 -2.22
N TYR A 66 -6.93 -3.39 -0.92
CA TYR A 66 -5.91 -3.39 0.13
C TYR A 66 -5.22 -4.75 0.31
N ILE A 67 -5.77 -5.83 -0.25
CA ILE A 67 -5.09 -7.14 -0.32
C ILE A 67 -3.77 -7.03 -1.09
N LEU A 68 -3.65 -6.04 -1.99
CA LEU A 68 -2.44 -5.84 -2.78
C LEU A 68 -1.30 -5.20 -1.99
N VAL A 69 -1.56 -4.57 -0.83
CA VAL A 69 -0.53 -3.79 -0.10
C VAL A 69 0.74 -4.60 0.20
N PRO A 70 0.67 -5.86 0.70
CA PRO A 70 1.89 -6.67 0.92
C PRO A 70 2.62 -7.02 -0.39
N MET A 71 1.87 -7.25 -1.48
CA MET A 71 2.44 -7.56 -2.81
C MET A 71 3.17 -6.35 -3.42
N GLU A 72 2.73 -5.14 -3.06
CA GLU A 72 3.32 -3.88 -3.52
C GLU A 72 4.63 -3.53 -2.81
N LEU A 73 4.78 -4.01 -1.57
CA LEU A 73 5.96 -3.84 -0.71
C LEU A 73 7.06 -4.86 -1.02
N PHE A 74 6.71 -6.13 -1.20
CA PHE A 74 7.66 -7.23 -1.41
C PHE A 74 8.76 -6.96 -2.48
N PRO A 75 8.45 -6.44 -3.69
CA PRO A 75 9.48 -6.17 -4.69
C PRO A 75 10.34 -4.93 -4.38
N LYS A 76 10.01 -4.15 -3.33
CA LYS A 76 10.67 -2.88 -3.00
C LYS A 76 11.38 -2.91 -1.65
N GLU A 77 11.34 -4.01 -0.91
CA GLU A 77 11.91 -4.07 0.44
C GLU A 77 13.39 -3.68 0.45
N GLU A 78 14.18 -4.07 -0.56
CA GLU A 78 15.60 -3.63 -0.71
C GLU A 78 15.78 -2.11 -0.93
N VAL A 79 14.75 -1.40 -1.40
CA VAL A 79 14.76 0.04 -1.62
C VAL A 79 14.24 0.82 -0.41
N CYS A 80 13.46 0.15 0.46
CA CYS A 80 12.82 0.77 1.62
C CYS A 80 13.69 0.74 2.90
N VAL A 81 14.80 -0.02 2.94
CA VAL A 81 15.79 -0.07 4.05
C VAL A 81 17.00 0.81 3.75
#